data_AF-A0A5N7RJE0-F1
#
_entry.id   AF-A0A5N7RJE0-F1
#
_cell.length_a   1.000
_cell.length_b   1.000
_cell.length_c   1.000
_cell.angle_alpha   90.00
_cell.angle_beta   90.00
_cell.angle_gamma   90.00
#
_symmetry.space_group_name_H-M   'P 1'
#
loop_
_entity.id
_entity.type
_entity.pdbx_description
1 polymer ?
#
loop_
_entity_poly.entity_id
_entity_poly.type
_entity_poly.pdbx_seq_one_letter_code
_entity_poly.pdbx_strand_id
1 'polypeptide(L)'
;MVAAGDRGTVPGRAATRPGGGKDASPGPLTAPGGVPAFPCGSRPRPGGHRFAPFSHSGPYIGPSISTWHSFKPKILVSLVHITDRHSLGKPSSMIKVFDLLNGARMTAAYAEASLAHGVEAVHITLNNFRGINPVPDLRHSLNQLADYRAHLATLSDLVQVVEDADGFERARQAGKLGIVLGYQNVPGVERDLKLMELFHALGVRVIQVAHNIRNLYGDGCAEPADAGLSSLGRELVGVLNDLGIVIDLSHVGDRSGLDVLAISRHPVAVTHANAYALCPNARNKSDALLDALKANGGVLGITYLPPLVRMPGETPGVQDVVAHIRYAVDRIGVAHVGIGSDFITDQPAERYQEFMRKPEVYGTWPWRYPIDGLQAQQDMLAGLADIGLARRDIDAIARDNFLRLFHIVMAGTPAA
;
A
#
# COMPACT_ATOMS: atom_id res chain seq x y z
N MET A 1 -39.85 -26.18 39.77
CA MET A 1 -41.27 -26.32 39.37
C MET A 1 -41.38 -25.64 38.00
N VAL A 2 -41.53 -26.33 36.85
CA VAL A 2 -42.60 -27.30 36.43
C VAL A 2 -43.94 -26.54 36.27
N ALA A 3 -44.67 -26.54 35.14
CA ALA A 3 -44.61 -27.22 33.82
C ALA A 3 -45.21 -26.27 32.72
N ALA A 4 -44.94 -26.38 31.40
CA ALA A 4 -45.50 -27.30 30.36
C ALA A 4 -47.05 -27.39 30.34
N GLY A 5 -47.79 -27.51 29.22
CA GLY A 5 -47.54 -27.55 27.76
C GLY A 5 -48.83 -27.13 27.02
N ASP A 6 -49.26 -27.61 25.84
CA ASP A 6 -48.70 -28.49 24.80
C ASP A 6 -49.52 -28.31 23.47
N ARG A 7 -49.22 -29.11 22.43
CA ARG A 7 -49.65 -29.01 21.02
C ARG A 7 -51.00 -29.69 20.71
N GLY A 8 -51.52 -29.42 19.51
CA GLY A 8 -52.29 -30.39 18.70
C GLY A 8 -52.02 -30.12 17.20
N THR A 9 -51.54 -31.00 16.31
CA THR A 9 -51.71 -32.43 15.97
C THR A 9 -52.55 -32.66 14.70
N VAL A 10 -52.04 -33.52 13.82
CA VAL A 10 -52.53 -33.85 12.47
C VAL A 10 -53.00 -35.31 12.42
N PRO A 11 -53.97 -35.65 11.55
CA PRO A 11 -54.00 -36.94 10.84
C PRO A 11 -54.22 -36.76 9.30
N GLY A 12 -53.90 -37.69 8.39
CA GLY A 12 -53.12 -38.93 8.49
C GLY A 12 -53.52 -40.04 7.49
N ARG A 13 -52.79 -40.20 6.36
CA ARG A 13 -52.75 -41.39 5.41
C ARG A 13 -54.07 -41.72 4.64
N ALA A 14 -54.13 -42.53 3.55
CA ALA A 14 -53.21 -43.50 2.91
C ALA A 14 -53.39 -43.68 1.36
N ALA A 15 -52.58 -44.59 0.77
CA ALA A 15 -52.40 -45.08 -0.62
C ALA A 15 -53.68 -45.48 -1.45
N THR A 16 -53.68 -45.74 -2.79
CA THR A 16 -52.88 -46.74 -3.59
C THR A 16 -52.79 -46.49 -5.14
N ARG A 17 -51.96 -47.30 -5.85
CA ARG A 17 -51.71 -47.43 -7.34
C ARG A 17 -52.78 -48.34 -8.05
N PRO A 18 -52.78 -48.63 -9.40
CA PRO A 18 -51.81 -48.45 -10.52
C PRO A 18 -52.42 -47.85 -11.84
N GLY A 19 -51.83 -47.84 -13.06
CA GLY A 19 -50.43 -48.02 -13.55
C GLY A 19 -50.21 -49.01 -14.74
N GLY A 20 -49.77 -48.55 -15.94
CA GLY A 20 -49.30 -49.42 -17.07
C GLY A 20 -49.30 -48.82 -18.52
N GLY A 21 -48.26 -49.10 -19.33
CA GLY A 21 -48.15 -48.85 -20.80
C GLY A 21 -47.17 -47.72 -21.21
N LYS A 22 -45.94 -47.94 -21.72
CA LYS A 22 -45.50 -48.48 -23.05
C LYS A 22 -45.75 -47.51 -24.23
N ASP A 23 -44.86 -47.30 -25.21
CA ASP A 23 -43.47 -47.73 -25.48
C ASP A 23 -42.83 -46.76 -26.54
N ALA A 24 -41.54 -46.97 -26.86
CA ALA A 24 -40.82 -46.56 -28.10
C ALA A 24 -40.25 -45.11 -28.28
N SER A 25 -38.91 -45.03 -28.18
CA SER A 25 -38.07 -44.17 -29.05
C SER A 25 -37.77 -44.92 -30.37
N PRO A 26 -37.42 -44.24 -31.48
CA PRO A 26 -35.99 -44.06 -31.80
C PRO A 26 -35.63 -42.73 -32.51
N GLY A 27 -34.34 -42.36 -32.57
CA GLY A 27 -33.78 -41.44 -33.59
C GLY A 27 -33.12 -42.23 -34.74
N PRO A 28 -32.13 -41.70 -35.50
CA PRO A 28 -31.67 -40.32 -35.69
C PRO A 28 -31.69 -39.94 -37.21
N LEU A 29 -30.65 -39.24 -37.74
CA LEU A 29 -30.37 -38.87 -39.16
C LEU A 29 -31.02 -37.54 -39.63
N THR A 30 -30.46 -36.67 -40.51
CA THR A 30 -29.12 -36.52 -41.15
C THR A 30 -28.97 -35.10 -41.73
N ALA A 31 -27.73 -34.63 -41.97
CA ALA A 31 -27.45 -33.50 -42.89
C ALA A 31 -27.39 -33.98 -44.36
N PRO A 32 -27.62 -33.07 -45.34
CA PRO A 32 -26.51 -32.46 -46.10
C PRO A 32 -26.72 -30.94 -46.29
N GLY A 33 -25.79 -30.09 -46.71
CA GLY A 33 -24.49 -30.27 -47.39
C GLY A 33 -24.47 -29.45 -48.70
N GLY A 34 -23.52 -28.53 -48.87
CA GLY A 34 -23.44 -27.71 -50.10
C GLY A 34 -22.66 -26.40 -49.98
N VAL A 35 -21.39 -26.43 -50.39
CA VAL A 35 -20.54 -25.24 -50.64
C VAL A 35 -20.59 -24.92 -52.14
N PRO A 36 -20.39 -23.66 -52.55
CA PRO A 36 -19.42 -23.44 -53.61
C PRO A 36 -18.37 -22.38 -53.25
N ALA A 37 -17.15 -22.62 -53.72
CA ALA A 37 -16.00 -21.72 -53.63
C ALA A 37 -15.55 -21.31 -55.04
N PHE A 38 -14.53 -20.44 -55.12
CA PHE A 38 -13.78 -20.02 -56.32
C PHE A 38 -14.43 -18.94 -57.22
N PRO A 39 -13.63 -18.16 -58.00
CA PRO A 39 -12.23 -18.41 -58.37
C PRO A 39 -11.19 -17.32 -58.10
N CYS A 40 -9.94 -17.79 -58.24
CA CYS A 40 -8.70 -17.02 -58.30
C CYS A 40 -8.55 -16.26 -59.63
N GLY A 41 -7.93 -15.06 -59.58
CA GLY A 41 -7.36 -14.34 -60.71
C GLY A 41 -6.04 -13.69 -60.27
N SER A 42 -4.90 -14.31 -60.58
CA SER A 42 -4.02 -14.00 -61.72
C SER A 42 -3.09 -12.79 -61.51
N ARG A 43 -1.78 -13.08 -61.32
CA ARG A 43 -0.69 -12.10 -61.44
C ARG A 43 -0.53 -11.66 -62.90
N PRO A 44 0.10 -10.51 -63.11
CA PRO A 44 1.34 -10.55 -63.89
C PRO A 44 2.53 -9.81 -63.24
N ARG A 45 3.73 -10.38 -63.38
CA ARG A 45 4.99 -9.61 -63.47
C ARG A 45 5.43 -9.66 -64.95
N PRO A 46 6.13 -8.64 -65.45
CA PRO A 46 7.51 -8.91 -65.86
C PRO A 46 8.49 -7.74 -65.58
N GLY A 47 9.79 -8.00 -65.72
CA GLY A 47 10.87 -6.99 -65.64
C GLY A 47 11.44 -6.78 -64.23
N GLY A 48 12.69 -7.11 -63.91
CA GLY A 48 13.68 -7.83 -64.71
C GLY A 48 14.91 -7.02 -65.14
N HIS A 49 15.61 -6.37 -64.21
CA HIS A 49 17.00 -5.96 -64.44
C HIS A 49 17.90 -6.40 -63.28
N ARG A 50 18.92 -7.21 -63.63
CA ARG A 50 20.08 -7.48 -62.78
C ARG A 50 21.12 -6.40 -63.05
N PHE A 51 21.82 -5.92 -62.02
CA PHE A 51 23.24 -5.64 -62.12
C PHE A 51 23.95 -6.15 -60.85
N ALA A 52 25.17 -6.65 -61.05
CA ALA A 52 25.97 -7.35 -60.05
C ALA A 52 26.89 -6.35 -59.28
N PRO A 53 27.63 -6.78 -58.24
CA PRO A 53 28.10 -5.88 -57.20
C PRO A 53 29.40 -5.14 -57.56
N PHE A 54 29.58 -3.96 -56.96
CA PHE A 54 30.91 -3.38 -56.77
C PHE A 54 31.37 -3.65 -55.34
N SER A 55 32.44 -4.46 -55.23
CA SER A 55 33.26 -4.57 -54.03
C SER A 55 34.16 -3.34 -53.91
N HIS A 56 34.27 -2.76 -52.71
CA HIS A 56 35.46 -2.04 -52.27
C HIS A 56 35.74 -2.40 -50.82
N SER A 57 36.94 -2.92 -50.58
CA SER A 57 37.43 -3.40 -49.30
C SER A 57 38.08 -2.27 -48.50
N GLY A 58 37.65 -2.09 -47.24
CA GLY A 58 38.32 -1.24 -46.26
C GLY A 58 37.95 -1.69 -44.85
N PRO A 59 38.93 -2.00 -43.97
CA PRO A 59 38.62 -2.56 -42.65
C PRO A 59 38.17 -1.44 -41.69
N TYR A 60 36.90 -1.47 -41.27
CA TYR A 60 36.45 -0.66 -40.15
C TYR A 60 36.95 -1.29 -38.84
N ILE A 61 38.11 -0.82 -38.38
CA ILE A 61 38.67 -1.14 -37.08
C ILE A 61 37.80 -0.46 -36.02
N GLY A 62 37.19 -1.25 -35.14
CA GLY A 62 36.35 -0.73 -34.07
C GLY A 62 37.17 0.13 -33.07
N PRO A 63 36.62 1.24 -32.56
CA PRO A 63 37.31 2.02 -31.55
C PRO A 63 37.37 1.24 -30.23
N SER A 64 38.58 0.82 -29.89
CA SER A 64 38.95 0.45 -28.52
C SER A 64 38.67 1.62 -27.57
N ILE A 65 37.59 1.55 -26.80
CA ILE A 65 37.43 2.39 -25.60
C ILE A 65 38.11 1.69 -24.43
N SER A 66 39.43 1.85 -24.38
CA SER A 66 40.17 1.87 -23.12
C SER A 66 40.04 3.28 -22.51
N THR A 67 40.22 3.38 -21.20
CA THR A 67 40.05 4.62 -20.38
C THR A 67 38.63 5.20 -20.28
N TRP A 68 37.83 4.60 -19.39
CA TRP A 68 36.98 5.39 -18.49
C TRP A 68 37.40 5.14 -17.05
N HIS A 69 37.94 6.18 -16.42
CA HIS A 69 38.35 6.14 -15.03
C HIS A 69 37.12 6.17 -14.10
N SER A 70 37.02 5.16 -13.24
CA SER A 70 36.55 5.24 -11.86
C SER A 70 35.63 6.41 -11.47
N PHE A 71 34.33 6.28 -11.72
CA PHE A 71 33.29 6.93 -10.92
C PHE A 71 32.20 5.93 -10.53
N LYS A 72 32.54 5.02 -9.61
CA LYS A 72 31.54 4.41 -8.73
C LYS A 72 31.27 5.41 -7.59
N PRO A 73 30.04 5.85 -7.33
CA PRO A 73 29.74 6.55 -6.10
C PRO A 73 29.94 5.56 -4.95
N LYS A 74 31.07 5.68 -4.24
CA LYS A 74 31.28 5.01 -2.96
C LYS A 74 30.38 5.68 -1.93
N ILE A 75 29.11 5.30 -1.90
CA ILE A 75 28.26 5.51 -0.73
C ILE A 75 28.85 4.62 0.37
N LEU A 76 29.75 5.21 1.17
CA LEU A 76 30.33 4.55 2.32
C LEU A 76 29.27 4.55 3.43
N VAL A 77 28.37 3.56 3.39
CA VAL A 77 27.51 3.26 4.53
C VAL A 77 28.44 2.79 5.65
N SER A 78 28.76 3.68 6.59
CA SER A 78 29.50 3.32 7.79
C SER A 78 28.64 2.32 8.57
N LEU A 79 29.11 1.09 8.69
CA LEU A 79 28.40 0.02 9.34
C LEU A 79 28.29 0.29 10.86
N VAL A 80 27.22 0.96 11.28
CA VAL A 80 26.97 1.23 12.69
C VAL A 80 26.69 -0.10 13.38
N HIS A 81 27.61 -0.51 14.25
CA HIS A 81 27.35 -1.57 15.22
C HIS A 81 26.60 -0.95 16.41
N ILE A 82 25.27 -0.91 16.36
CA ILE A 82 24.50 -0.95 17.61
C ILE A 82 24.77 -2.34 18.18
N THR A 83 25.51 -2.40 19.28
CA THR A 83 25.77 -3.66 19.96
C THR A 83 24.54 -4.05 20.76
N ASP A 84 24.12 -5.30 20.62
CA ASP A 84 23.05 -5.90 21.41
C ASP A 84 23.47 -5.92 22.89
N ARG A 85 23.09 -4.88 23.62
CA ARG A 85 23.45 -4.65 25.02
C ARG A 85 22.18 -4.60 25.86
N HIS A 86 21.86 -5.75 26.44
CA HIS A 86 21.04 -5.85 27.66
C HIS A 86 21.72 -5.08 28.81
N SER A 87 21.59 -3.76 28.81
CA SER A 87 22.13 -2.83 29.80
C SER A 87 21.35 -1.51 29.77
N LEU A 88 20.02 -1.61 29.79
CA LEU A 88 19.16 -0.44 29.90
C LEU A 88 19.40 0.27 31.24
N GLY A 89 20.07 1.42 31.18
CA GLY A 89 19.93 2.46 32.20
C GLY A 89 18.47 2.91 32.31
N LYS A 90 18.17 3.72 33.34
CA LYS A 90 16.81 4.23 33.64
C LYS A 90 16.02 4.54 32.36
N PRO A 91 14.74 4.15 32.27
CA PRO A 91 13.96 4.33 31.06
C PRO A 91 13.99 5.81 30.63
N SER A 92 14.60 6.03 29.47
CA SER A 92 14.29 7.18 28.62
C SER A 92 12.76 7.27 28.53
N SER A 93 12.21 8.48 28.65
CA SER A 93 10.76 8.66 28.56
C SER A 93 10.24 8.00 27.28
N MET A 94 9.32 7.03 27.44
CA MET A 94 8.73 6.24 26.36
C MET A 94 8.48 7.09 25.11
N ILE A 95 9.00 6.66 23.97
CA ILE A 95 8.89 7.43 22.73
C ILE A 95 7.45 7.30 22.24
N LYS A 96 6.81 8.44 21.96
CA LYS A 96 5.44 8.45 21.47
C LYS A 96 5.44 8.21 19.97
N VAL A 97 4.53 7.36 19.50
CA VAL A 97 4.51 6.91 18.09
C VAL A 97 3.15 7.21 17.46
N PHE A 98 3.17 7.73 16.24
CA PHE A 98 2.06 7.65 15.29
C PHE A 98 2.55 6.80 14.11
N ASP A 99 2.06 5.56 14.02
CA ASP A 99 2.42 4.61 12.97
C ASP A 99 1.55 4.84 11.73
N LEU A 100 2.18 5.29 10.63
CA LEU A 100 1.44 5.72 9.44
C LEU A 100 0.95 4.61 8.52
N LEU A 101 1.33 3.36 8.77
CA LEU A 101 0.53 2.24 8.33
C LEU A 101 0.74 1.08 9.29
N ASN A 102 -0.35 0.73 9.97
CA ASN A 102 -0.42 -0.50 10.72
C ASN A 102 -1.45 -1.44 10.09
N GLY A 103 -0.97 -2.56 9.54
CA GLY A 103 -1.80 -3.59 8.94
C GLY A 103 -2.21 -4.71 9.91
N ALA A 104 -1.89 -4.60 11.21
CA ALA A 104 -2.18 -5.63 12.20
C ALA A 104 -3.68 -5.77 12.45
N ARG A 105 -4.10 -6.89 13.04
CA ARG A 105 -5.49 -7.09 13.42
C ARG A 105 -5.75 -6.31 14.71
N MET A 106 -6.48 -5.20 14.61
CA MET A 106 -6.87 -4.40 15.78
C MET A 106 -7.78 -5.22 16.71
N THR A 107 -7.21 -5.78 17.77
CA THR A 107 -7.92 -6.45 18.86
C THR A 107 -7.80 -5.62 20.14
N ALA A 108 -8.56 -5.94 21.19
CA ALA A 108 -8.38 -5.31 22.50
C ALA A 108 -6.93 -5.44 23.00
N ALA A 109 -6.38 -6.66 22.95
CA ALA A 109 -4.99 -6.94 23.34
C ALA A 109 -3.96 -6.17 22.48
N TYR A 110 -4.21 -6.01 21.17
CA TYR A 110 -3.31 -5.21 20.32
C TYR A 110 -3.41 -3.71 20.64
N ALA A 111 -4.61 -3.17 20.88
CA ALA A 111 -4.79 -1.78 21.27
C ALA A 111 -4.15 -1.46 22.64
N GLU A 112 -4.34 -2.34 23.63
CA GLU A 112 -3.69 -2.26 24.94
C GLU A 112 -2.16 -2.32 24.81
N ALA A 113 -1.64 -3.27 24.02
CA ALA A 113 -0.21 -3.37 23.75
C ALA A 113 0.33 -2.13 23.03
N SER A 114 -0.38 -1.58 22.04
CA SER A 114 -0.04 -0.34 21.35
C SER A 114 0.12 0.82 22.34
N LEU A 115 -0.87 1.05 23.21
CA LEU A 115 -0.85 2.09 24.24
C LEU A 115 0.28 1.87 25.26
N ALA A 116 0.48 0.64 25.72
CA ALA A 116 1.54 0.27 26.66
C ALA A 116 2.96 0.50 26.11
N HIS A 117 3.13 0.43 24.78
CA HIS A 117 4.40 0.70 24.07
C HIS A 117 4.40 2.07 23.38
N GLY A 118 3.58 3.03 23.86
CA GLY A 118 3.69 4.44 23.48
C GLY A 118 3.08 4.82 22.13
N VAL A 119 2.39 3.91 21.44
CA VAL A 119 1.66 4.23 20.21
C VAL A 119 0.39 5.00 20.59
N GLU A 120 0.32 6.27 20.17
CA GLU A 120 -0.81 7.16 20.46
C GLU A 120 -1.82 7.19 19.30
N ALA A 121 -1.36 6.91 18.08
CA ALA A 121 -2.23 6.75 16.92
C ALA A 121 -1.68 5.75 15.89
N VAL A 122 -2.57 5.20 15.07
CA VAL A 122 -2.25 4.35 13.90
C VAL A 122 -3.14 4.74 12.71
N HIS A 123 -2.60 4.69 11.49
CA HIS A 123 -3.41 4.65 10.27
C HIS A 123 -3.63 3.19 9.86
N ILE A 124 -4.89 2.80 9.65
CA ILE A 124 -5.28 1.46 9.22
C ILE A 124 -6.00 1.54 7.88
N THR A 125 -5.58 0.66 6.95
CA THR A 125 -6.24 0.50 5.66
C THR A 125 -7.46 -0.44 5.73
N LEU A 126 -8.56 0.00 5.13
CA LEU A 126 -9.86 -0.68 5.14
C LEU A 126 -10.01 -1.73 4.05
N ASN A 127 -9.42 -1.53 2.87
CA ASN A 127 -9.51 -2.48 1.76
C ASN A 127 -8.56 -3.68 1.88
N ASN A 128 -8.16 -4.03 3.09
CA ASN A 128 -7.04 -4.91 3.39
C ASN A 128 -7.15 -6.30 2.73
N PHE A 129 -6.29 -6.56 1.74
CA PHE A 129 -6.02 -7.82 1.03
C PHE A 129 -7.17 -8.51 0.28
N ARG A 130 -8.43 -8.14 0.53
CA ARG A 130 -9.57 -8.51 -0.33
C ARG A 130 -10.17 -7.25 -0.92
N GLY A 131 -10.08 -7.09 -2.24
CA GLY A 131 -10.52 -5.88 -2.92
C GLY A 131 -9.54 -4.72 -2.78
N ILE A 132 -8.23 -4.96 -2.78
CA ILE A 132 -7.27 -3.91 -3.16
C ILE A 132 -7.15 -3.84 -4.69
N ASN A 133 -6.98 -5.00 -5.34
CA ASN A 133 -6.78 -5.13 -6.78
C ASN A 133 -7.71 -6.20 -7.40
N PRO A 134 -8.38 -5.91 -8.53
CA PRO A 134 -8.62 -4.56 -9.06
C PRO A 134 -9.33 -3.67 -8.03
N VAL A 135 -9.48 -2.38 -8.31
CA VAL A 135 -10.30 -1.46 -7.49
C VAL A 135 -11.67 -2.14 -7.24
N PRO A 136 -12.11 -2.25 -5.98
CA PRO A 136 -13.35 -2.94 -5.63
C PRO A 136 -14.56 -2.12 -6.08
N ASP A 137 -15.75 -2.74 -6.10
CA ASP A 137 -16.98 -1.98 -6.31
C ASP A 137 -17.37 -1.13 -5.07
N LEU A 138 -18.32 -0.21 -5.27
CA LEU A 138 -18.80 0.70 -4.23
C LEU A 138 -19.36 -0.05 -3.02
N ARG A 139 -20.11 -1.13 -3.23
CA ARG A 139 -20.78 -1.89 -2.17
C ARG A 139 -19.75 -2.65 -1.33
N HIS A 140 -18.76 -3.27 -1.96
CA HIS A 140 -17.65 -3.92 -1.26
C HIS A 140 -16.88 -2.89 -0.41
N SER A 141 -16.57 -1.73 -0.99
CA SER A 141 -15.88 -0.64 -0.29
C SER A 141 -16.65 -0.15 0.94
N LEU A 142 -17.96 0.07 0.81
CA LEU A 142 -18.83 0.51 1.91
C LEU A 142 -19.03 -0.58 2.96
N ASN A 143 -19.14 -1.85 2.57
CA ASN A 143 -19.20 -2.97 3.51
C ASN A 143 -17.92 -3.03 4.37
N GLN A 144 -16.74 -2.91 3.76
CA GLN A 144 -15.47 -2.90 4.51
C GLN A 144 -15.41 -1.78 5.55
N LEU A 145 -15.86 -0.58 5.18
CA LEU A 145 -15.95 0.56 6.11
C LEU A 145 -16.98 0.33 7.22
N ALA A 146 -18.16 -0.20 6.89
CA ALA A 146 -19.22 -0.49 7.86
C ALA A 146 -18.80 -1.58 8.85
N ASP A 147 -18.26 -2.70 8.36
CA ASP A 147 -17.78 -3.82 9.17
C ASP A 147 -16.64 -3.38 10.09
N TYR A 148 -15.69 -2.57 9.59
CA TYR A 148 -14.57 -2.11 10.40
C TYR A 148 -14.99 -1.06 11.44
N ARG A 149 -15.90 -0.13 11.11
CA ARG A 149 -16.46 0.81 12.10
C ARG A 149 -17.27 0.09 13.17
N ALA A 150 -18.07 -0.92 12.80
CA ALA A 150 -18.80 -1.76 13.75
C ALA A 150 -17.83 -2.52 14.68
N HIS A 151 -16.74 -3.06 14.13
CA HIS A 151 -15.67 -3.70 14.90
C HIS A 151 -15.00 -2.72 15.89
N LEU A 152 -14.58 -1.53 15.43
CA LEU A 152 -13.98 -0.52 16.31
C LEU A 152 -14.94 -0.03 17.41
N ALA A 153 -16.25 0.00 17.16
CA ALA A 153 -17.24 0.32 18.20
C ALA A 153 -17.24 -0.70 19.36
N THR A 154 -16.90 -1.98 19.10
CA THR A 154 -16.72 -2.99 20.16
C THR A 154 -15.46 -2.78 21.00
N LEU A 155 -14.54 -1.93 20.54
CA LEU A 155 -13.29 -1.56 21.21
C LEU A 155 -13.32 -0.11 21.72
N SER A 156 -14.50 0.52 21.79
CA SER A 156 -14.65 1.97 22.02
C SER A 156 -14.10 2.49 23.34
N ASP A 157 -13.83 1.64 24.34
CA ASP A 157 -13.11 2.00 25.56
C ASP A 157 -11.58 2.16 25.35
N LEU A 158 -11.02 1.50 24.34
CA LEU A 158 -9.58 1.45 24.04
C LEU A 158 -9.19 2.29 22.82
N VAL A 159 -10.09 2.48 21.86
CA VAL A 159 -9.81 3.13 20.57
C VAL A 159 -10.77 4.28 20.28
N GLN A 160 -10.31 5.26 19.48
CA GLN A 160 -11.14 6.36 19.00
C GLN A 160 -10.82 6.65 17.54
N VAL A 161 -11.84 6.69 16.67
CA VAL A 161 -11.65 7.09 15.27
C VAL A 161 -11.33 8.60 15.20
N VAL A 162 -10.30 8.96 14.43
CA VAL A 162 -9.85 10.34 14.24
C VAL A 162 -10.44 10.88 12.94
N GLU A 163 -11.46 11.73 13.07
CA GLU A 163 -12.22 12.29 11.96
C GLU A 163 -11.91 13.79 11.70
N ASP A 164 -11.05 14.40 12.52
CA ASP A 164 -10.60 15.79 12.39
C ASP A 164 -9.25 15.98 13.12
N ALA A 165 -8.60 17.13 12.93
CA ALA A 165 -7.29 17.43 13.52
C ALA A 165 -7.29 17.35 15.06
N ASP A 166 -8.34 17.83 15.72
CA ASP A 166 -8.47 17.78 17.17
C ASP A 166 -8.72 16.34 17.68
N GLY A 167 -9.10 15.41 16.80
CA GLY A 167 -9.39 14.02 17.12
C GLY A 167 -8.20 13.25 17.71
N PHE A 168 -6.96 13.58 17.31
CA PHE A 168 -5.74 13.04 17.91
C PHE A 168 -5.61 13.44 19.39
N GLU A 169 -5.82 14.72 19.68
CA GLU A 169 -5.74 15.26 21.04
C GLU A 169 -6.88 14.72 21.92
N ARG A 170 -8.10 14.61 21.39
CA ARG A 170 -9.22 13.97 22.09
C ARG A 170 -8.92 12.50 22.45
N ALA A 171 -8.38 11.72 21.52
CA ALA A 171 -8.00 10.32 21.76
C ALA A 171 -6.93 10.22 22.87
N ARG A 172 -5.88 11.04 22.75
CA ARG A 172 -4.78 11.11 23.72
C ARG A 172 -5.24 11.52 25.12
N GLN A 173 -6.12 12.52 25.25
CA GLN A 173 -6.71 12.94 26.52
C GLN A 173 -7.60 11.86 27.14
N ALA A 174 -8.32 11.08 26.32
CA ALA A 174 -9.14 9.96 26.75
C ALA A 174 -8.32 8.69 27.09
N GLY A 175 -6.99 8.69 26.87
CA GLY A 175 -6.14 7.51 27.05
C GLY A 175 -6.36 6.42 26.00
N LYS A 176 -6.93 6.77 24.83
CA LYS A 176 -7.34 5.85 23.77
C LYS A 176 -6.39 5.92 22.58
N LEU A 177 -6.27 4.81 21.86
CA LEU A 177 -5.53 4.73 20.61
C LEU A 177 -6.30 5.45 19.49
N GLY A 178 -5.70 6.49 18.90
CA GLY A 178 -6.26 7.17 17.74
C GLY A 178 -6.22 6.29 16.49
N ILE A 179 -7.35 6.06 15.84
CA ILE A 179 -7.45 5.27 14.62
C ILE A 179 -7.79 6.19 13.46
N VAL A 180 -6.84 6.39 12.54
CA VAL A 180 -7.08 7.04 11.25
C VAL A 180 -7.50 5.96 10.25
N LEU A 181 -8.67 6.13 9.64
CA LEU A 181 -9.17 5.22 8.61
C LEU A 181 -8.69 5.65 7.23
N GLY A 182 -8.20 4.70 6.44
CA GLY A 182 -7.80 4.96 5.05
C GLY A 182 -8.04 3.79 4.12
N TYR A 183 -7.69 3.98 2.84
CA TYR A 183 -7.66 2.93 1.84
C TYR A 183 -6.32 2.92 1.09
N GLN A 184 -5.74 1.74 0.93
CA GLN A 184 -4.56 1.49 0.10
C GLN A 184 -4.88 1.39 -1.40
N ASN A 185 -6.09 1.68 -1.84
CA ASN A 185 -6.39 1.99 -3.24
C ASN A 185 -7.60 2.94 -3.21
N VAL A 186 -7.93 3.58 -4.32
CA VAL A 186 -9.14 4.40 -4.35
C VAL A 186 -10.36 3.48 -4.09
N PRO A 187 -11.26 3.80 -3.14
CA PRO A 187 -12.49 3.04 -2.98
C PRO A 187 -13.35 3.07 -4.25
N GLY A 188 -14.31 2.16 -4.35
CA GLY A 188 -15.09 1.83 -5.55
C GLY A 188 -16.06 2.87 -6.08
N VAL A 189 -15.66 4.13 -6.18
CA VAL A 189 -16.45 5.24 -6.76
C VAL A 189 -16.38 5.30 -8.29
N GLU A 190 -15.51 4.49 -8.89
CA GLU A 190 -15.27 4.33 -10.33
C GLU A 190 -14.97 5.65 -11.08
N ARG A 191 -16.00 6.38 -11.49
CA ARG A 191 -15.91 7.66 -12.21
C ARG A 191 -16.67 8.80 -11.50
N ASP A 192 -17.50 8.50 -10.50
CA ASP A 192 -18.26 9.51 -9.77
C ASP A 192 -17.51 9.93 -8.50
N LEU A 193 -16.51 10.79 -8.69
CA LEU A 193 -15.64 11.25 -7.61
C LEU A 193 -16.40 11.94 -6.46
N LYS A 194 -17.63 12.41 -6.67
CA LYS A 194 -18.47 13.00 -5.61
C LYS A 194 -18.75 12.02 -4.47
N LEU A 195 -18.77 10.72 -4.76
CA LEU A 195 -18.93 9.68 -3.75
C LEU A 195 -17.79 9.67 -2.72
N MET A 196 -16.65 10.33 -2.97
CA MET A 196 -15.61 10.57 -1.97
C MET A 196 -16.11 11.35 -0.75
N GLU A 197 -17.08 12.25 -0.93
CA GLU A 197 -17.74 12.98 0.17
C GLU A 197 -18.36 12.01 1.18
N LEU A 198 -18.90 10.87 0.72
CA LEU A 198 -19.49 9.84 1.59
C LEU A 198 -18.41 9.11 2.41
N PHE A 199 -17.30 8.74 1.78
CA PHE A 199 -16.17 8.14 2.49
C PHE A 199 -15.57 9.11 3.51
N HIS A 200 -15.43 10.40 3.15
CA HIS A 200 -15.02 11.46 4.06
C HIS A 200 -16.00 11.63 5.25
N ALA A 201 -17.31 11.72 4.98
CA ALA A 201 -18.34 11.85 6.02
C ALA A 201 -18.39 10.63 6.97
N LEU A 202 -17.95 9.46 6.50
CA LEU A 202 -17.81 8.22 7.27
C LEU A 202 -16.41 8.01 7.88
N GLY A 203 -15.61 9.08 7.98
CA GLY A 203 -14.35 9.11 8.75
C GLY A 203 -13.09 8.68 8.00
N VAL A 204 -13.13 8.48 6.67
CA VAL A 204 -11.94 8.16 5.86
C VAL A 204 -11.07 9.41 5.67
N ARG A 205 -9.78 9.32 5.98
CA ARG A 205 -8.84 10.45 6.01
C ARG A 205 -7.53 10.22 5.27
N VAL A 206 -7.28 9.00 4.77
CA VAL A 206 -6.15 8.68 3.89
C VAL A 206 -6.64 7.89 2.67
N ILE A 207 -6.24 8.28 1.45
CA ILE A 207 -6.52 7.52 0.23
C ILE A 207 -5.26 7.42 -0.61
N GLN A 208 -4.88 6.19 -0.95
CA GLN A 208 -3.79 5.90 -1.87
C GLN A 208 -4.29 5.83 -3.32
N VAL A 209 -3.60 6.51 -4.23
CA VAL A 209 -4.05 6.69 -5.63
C VAL A 209 -4.08 5.41 -6.46
N ALA A 210 -3.13 4.49 -6.22
CA ALA A 210 -3.01 3.22 -6.93
C ALA A 210 -2.25 2.19 -6.09
N HIS A 211 -2.47 0.90 -6.35
CA HIS A 211 -1.83 -0.20 -5.63
C HIS A 211 -1.19 -1.20 -6.58
N ASN A 212 0.14 -1.15 -6.73
CA ASN A 212 0.97 -2.07 -7.53
C ASN A 212 0.68 -2.10 -9.05
N ILE A 213 -0.57 -2.03 -9.51
CA ILE A 213 -0.98 -2.12 -10.93
C ILE A 213 -1.72 -0.85 -11.35
N ARG A 214 -1.90 -0.65 -12.65
CA ARG A 214 -2.79 0.38 -13.21
C ARG A 214 -4.22 0.28 -12.69
N ASN A 215 -4.82 1.42 -12.34
CA ASN A 215 -6.27 1.57 -12.12
C ASN A 215 -6.83 2.70 -13.03
N LEU A 216 -8.02 3.24 -12.71
CA LEU A 216 -8.63 4.33 -13.49
C LEU A 216 -7.93 5.70 -13.32
N TYR A 217 -7.14 5.86 -12.25
CA TYR A 217 -6.61 7.13 -11.78
C TYR A 217 -5.11 7.27 -12.06
N GLY A 218 -4.34 6.20 -11.94
CA GLY A 218 -2.91 6.18 -12.25
C GLY A 218 -2.30 4.80 -12.17
N ASP A 219 -0.98 4.75 -12.31
CA ASP A 219 -0.22 3.50 -12.31
C ASP A 219 0.38 3.21 -10.93
N GLY A 220 0.26 1.96 -10.51
CA GLY A 220 0.93 1.43 -9.33
C GLY A 220 2.40 1.11 -9.60
N CYS A 221 3.18 0.96 -8.53
CA CYS A 221 4.63 0.82 -8.59
C CYS A 221 5.18 -0.45 -9.27
N ALA A 222 4.34 -1.44 -9.55
CA ALA A 222 4.68 -2.67 -10.26
C ALA A 222 3.99 -2.76 -11.64
N GLU A 223 3.44 -1.65 -12.14
CA GLU A 223 2.96 -1.47 -13.50
C GLU A 223 4.15 -1.14 -14.40
N PRO A 224 4.54 -1.99 -15.37
CA PRO A 224 5.80 -1.83 -16.10
C PRO A 224 5.92 -0.53 -16.92
N ALA A 225 4.81 0.14 -17.19
CA ALA A 225 4.76 1.35 -18.00
C ALA A 225 4.83 2.66 -17.20
N ASP A 226 4.34 2.65 -15.94
CA ASP A 226 4.13 3.82 -15.07
C ASP A 226 3.84 5.13 -15.84
N ALA A 227 2.70 5.16 -16.52
CA ALA A 227 2.31 6.20 -17.48
C ALA A 227 1.93 7.55 -16.83
N GLY A 228 1.95 7.65 -15.50
CA GLY A 228 1.52 8.82 -14.74
C GLY A 228 0.04 8.82 -14.38
N LEU A 229 -0.48 10.00 -13.99
CA LEU A 229 -1.90 10.15 -13.68
C LEU A 229 -2.74 10.24 -14.96
N SER A 230 -3.88 9.55 -14.96
CA SER A 230 -4.96 9.79 -15.94
C SER A 230 -5.62 11.15 -15.70
N SER A 231 -6.43 11.63 -16.65
CA SER A 231 -7.25 12.85 -16.44
C SER A 231 -8.12 12.73 -15.19
N LEU A 232 -8.76 11.57 -14.99
CA LEU A 232 -9.58 11.30 -13.80
C LEU A 232 -8.74 11.24 -12.52
N GLY A 233 -7.49 10.78 -12.59
CA GLY A 233 -6.57 10.82 -11.46
C GLY A 233 -6.17 12.25 -11.06
N ARG A 234 -6.05 13.16 -12.03
CA ARG A 234 -5.81 14.59 -11.77
C ARG A 234 -7.02 15.24 -11.11
N GLU A 235 -8.23 14.89 -11.55
CA GLU A 235 -9.48 15.30 -10.91
C GLU A 235 -9.59 14.74 -9.48
N LEU A 236 -9.24 13.47 -9.26
CA LEU A 236 -9.20 12.84 -7.94
C LEU A 236 -8.27 13.59 -6.97
N VAL A 237 -7.04 13.96 -7.39
CA VAL A 237 -6.13 14.74 -6.53
C VAL A 237 -6.76 16.05 -6.09
N GLY A 238 -7.48 16.74 -6.99
CA GLY A 238 -8.27 17.93 -6.66
C GLY A 238 -9.31 17.65 -5.58
N VAL A 239 -10.16 16.63 -5.78
CA VAL A 239 -11.21 16.24 -4.83
C VAL A 239 -10.64 15.82 -3.46
N LEU A 240 -9.54 15.05 -3.42
CA LEU A 240 -8.91 14.67 -2.16
C LEU A 240 -8.33 15.88 -1.41
N ASN A 241 -7.78 16.86 -2.13
CA ASN A 241 -7.35 18.13 -1.54
C ASN A 241 -8.55 18.96 -1.04
N ASP A 242 -9.65 19.04 -1.80
CA ASP A 242 -10.85 19.80 -1.42
C ASP A 242 -11.51 19.22 -0.15
N LEU A 243 -11.44 17.90 0.03
CA LEU A 243 -11.99 17.17 1.19
C LEU A 243 -11.05 17.11 2.41
N GLY A 244 -9.82 17.60 2.32
CA GLY A 244 -8.84 17.43 3.41
C GLY A 244 -8.47 15.96 3.67
N ILE A 245 -8.41 15.13 2.63
CA ILE A 245 -7.94 13.74 2.69
C ILE A 245 -6.44 13.69 2.36
N VAL A 246 -5.66 13.02 3.20
CA VAL A 246 -4.23 12.78 2.94
C VAL A 246 -4.08 11.83 1.77
N ILE A 247 -3.37 12.28 0.73
CA ILE A 247 -3.05 11.45 -0.43
C ILE A 247 -1.83 10.59 -0.10
N ASP A 248 -1.93 9.28 -0.33
CA ASP A 248 -0.82 8.33 -0.14
C ASP A 248 -0.24 7.84 -1.48
N LEU A 249 1.08 7.68 -1.52
CA LEU A 249 1.88 7.30 -2.69
C LEU A 249 2.66 5.99 -2.52
N SER A 250 2.46 5.24 -1.43
CA SER A 250 3.32 4.10 -1.05
C SER A 250 3.39 2.97 -2.10
N HIS A 251 2.27 2.57 -2.70
CA HIS A 251 2.20 1.62 -3.82
C HIS A 251 1.99 2.28 -5.18
N VAL A 252 2.06 3.61 -5.26
CA VAL A 252 1.96 4.37 -6.51
C VAL A 252 3.31 4.36 -7.23
N GLY A 253 3.27 4.34 -8.56
CA GLY A 253 4.46 4.47 -9.41
C GLY A 253 5.24 5.75 -9.16
N ASP A 254 6.52 5.76 -9.52
CA ASP A 254 7.40 6.90 -9.30
C ASP A 254 6.96 8.09 -10.19
N ARG A 255 6.60 7.83 -11.46
CA ARG A 255 6.05 8.83 -12.38
C ARG A 255 4.66 9.28 -11.96
N SER A 256 3.80 8.35 -11.58
CA SER A 256 2.45 8.65 -11.07
C SER A 256 2.49 9.48 -9.78
N GLY A 257 3.44 9.18 -8.88
CA GLY A 257 3.67 9.94 -7.64
C GLY A 257 4.24 11.34 -7.89
N LEU A 258 5.17 11.48 -8.84
CA LEU A 258 5.67 12.79 -9.29
C LEU A 258 4.56 13.66 -9.90
N ASP A 259 3.65 13.07 -10.69
CA ASP A 259 2.49 13.77 -11.23
C ASP A 259 1.53 14.25 -10.11
N VAL A 260 1.32 13.47 -9.03
CA VAL A 260 0.55 13.91 -7.84
C VAL A 260 1.27 15.04 -7.11
N LEU A 261 2.56 14.88 -6.83
CA LEU A 261 3.39 15.87 -6.11
C LEU A 261 3.44 17.22 -6.82
N ALA A 262 3.37 17.23 -8.15
CA ALA A 262 3.36 18.44 -8.97
C ALA A 262 2.02 19.20 -8.96
N ILE A 263 0.91 18.58 -8.54
CA ILE A 263 -0.43 19.19 -8.59
C ILE A 263 -1.16 19.25 -7.25
N SER A 264 -0.73 18.48 -6.23
CA SER A 264 -1.33 18.50 -4.89
C SER A 264 -1.06 19.84 -4.20
N ARG A 265 -2.13 20.50 -3.76
CA ARG A 265 -2.09 21.77 -3.02
C ARG A 265 -1.74 21.59 -1.55
N HIS A 266 -1.90 20.38 -1.02
CA HIS A 266 -1.52 20.01 0.34
C HIS A 266 -0.32 19.05 0.35
N PRO A 267 0.43 18.99 1.47
CA PRO A 267 1.43 17.96 1.70
C PRO A 267 0.84 16.54 1.58
N VAL A 268 1.57 15.63 0.94
CA VAL A 268 1.16 14.22 0.74
C VAL A 268 1.95 13.27 1.65
N ALA A 269 1.47 12.03 1.77
CA ALA A 269 2.16 10.95 2.43
C ALA A 269 2.81 9.99 1.42
N VAL A 270 3.95 9.43 1.80
CA VAL A 270 4.29 8.05 1.46
C VAL A 270 4.16 7.29 2.77
N THR A 271 2.96 6.79 3.10
CA THR A 271 2.64 6.23 4.43
C THR A 271 3.59 5.11 4.87
N HIS A 272 4.07 4.27 3.95
CA HIS A 272 4.96 3.14 4.22
C HIS A 272 5.80 2.80 2.97
N ALA A 273 7.05 3.27 2.89
CA ALA A 273 8.02 2.84 1.87
C ALA A 273 9.46 3.18 2.30
N ASN A 274 10.44 2.62 1.61
CA ASN A 274 11.86 2.86 1.89
C ASN A 274 12.58 3.51 0.68
N ALA A 275 13.87 3.80 0.82
CA ALA A 275 14.67 4.45 -0.21
C ALA A 275 15.16 3.45 -1.28
N TYR A 276 14.90 3.73 -2.56
CA TYR A 276 15.29 2.85 -3.68
C TYR A 276 16.82 2.71 -3.78
N ALA A 277 17.56 3.77 -3.45
CA ALA A 277 19.02 3.80 -3.50
C ALA A 277 19.71 2.78 -2.57
N LEU A 278 19.04 2.35 -1.49
CA LEU A 278 19.56 1.32 -0.57
C LEU A 278 18.98 -0.07 -0.86
N CYS A 279 17.73 -0.14 -1.33
CA CYS A 279 17.07 -1.39 -1.70
C CYS A 279 16.25 -1.16 -2.98
N PRO A 280 16.73 -1.59 -4.17
CA PRO A 280 16.12 -1.30 -5.48
C PRO A 280 14.87 -2.15 -5.77
N ASN A 281 13.92 -2.14 -4.83
CA ASN A 281 12.59 -2.72 -4.96
C ASN A 281 11.65 -1.69 -5.60
N ALA A 282 10.78 -2.10 -6.52
CA ALA A 282 9.86 -1.21 -7.22
C ALA A 282 8.90 -0.42 -6.29
N ARG A 283 8.61 -0.92 -5.08
CA ARG A 283 7.83 -0.17 -4.07
C ARG A 283 8.62 0.96 -3.38
N ASN A 284 9.95 0.90 -3.39
CA ASN A 284 10.81 1.91 -2.79
C ASN A 284 10.94 3.12 -3.70
N LYS A 285 11.11 4.31 -3.10
CA LYS A 285 10.99 5.59 -3.81
C LYS A 285 12.32 6.09 -4.33
N SER A 286 12.31 6.64 -5.55
CA SER A 286 13.50 7.23 -6.15
C SER A 286 13.90 8.52 -5.44
N ASP A 287 15.17 8.89 -5.53
CA ASP A 287 15.68 10.18 -5.07
C ASP A 287 14.90 11.38 -5.65
N ALA A 288 14.38 11.25 -6.87
CA ALA A 288 13.59 12.31 -7.51
C ALA A 288 12.21 12.45 -6.85
N LEU A 289 11.53 11.33 -6.53
CA LEU A 289 10.28 11.37 -5.78
C LEU A 289 10.49 11.87 -4.35
N LEU A 290 11.58 11.46 -3.70
CA LEU A 290 11.95 11.94 -2.37
C LEU A 290 12.21 13.47 -2.35
N ASP A 291 12.95 14.00 -3.32
CA ASP A 291 13.16 15.44 -3.46
C ASP A 291 11.85 16.21 -3.73
N ALA A 292 10.97 15.66 -4.55
CA ALA A 292 9.64 16.24 -4.81
C ALA A 292 8.73 16.18 -3.55
N LEU A 293 8.78 15.09 -2.77
CA LEU A 293 8.06 14.93 -1.51
C LEU A 293 8.50 15.98 -0.48
N LYS A 294 9.81 16.23 -0.39
CA LYS A 294 10.39 17.32 0.43
C LYS A 294 9.85 18.67 -0.01
N ALA A 295 9.89 18.97 -1.31
CA ALA A 295 9.43 20.25 -1.86
C ALA A 295 7.93 20.49 -1.65
N ASN A 296 7.11 19.43 -1.68
CA ASN A 296 5.67 19.46 -1.38
C ASN A 296 5.36 19.60 0.13
N GLY A 297 6.34 19.41 1.03
CA GLY A 297 6.13 19.44 2.48
C GLY A 297 5.69 18.11 3.11
N GLY A 298 5.60 17.05 2.29
CA GLY A 298 5.12 15.72 2.64
C GLY A 298 6.08 14.91 3.51
N VAL A 299 5.68 13.67 3.85
CA VAL A 299 6.42 12.81 4.80
C VAL A 299 6.49 11.35 4.31
N LEU A 300 7.66 10.74 4.44
CA LEU A 300 7.94 9.32 4.18
C LEU A 300 7.91 8.52 5.49
N GLY A 301 6.97 7.59 5.62
CA GLY A 301 7.00 6.55 6.65
C GLY A 301 7.92 5.41 6.24
N ILE A 302 9.02 5.23 6.96
CA ILE A 302 9.93 4.09 6.81
C ILE A 302 9.22 2.82 7.29
N THR A 303 9.28 1.77 6.47
CA THR A 303 8.59 0.49 6.70
C THR A 303 9.55 -0.64 7.02
N TYR A 304 9.08 -1.57 7.86
CA TYR A 304 9.83 -2.73 8.29
C TYR A 304 9.63 -3.94 7.39
N LEU A 305 8.74 -3.86 6.38
CA LEU A 305 8.43 -4.95 5.45
C LEU A 305 9.73 -5.49 4.78
N PRO A 306 10.18 -6.73 5.08
CA PRO A 306 11.56 -7.15 4.78
C PRO A 306 12.02 -7.00 3.33
N PRO A 307 11.22 -7.34 2.29
CA PRO A 307 11.59 -7.14 0.88
C PRO A 307 11.88 -5.69 0.45
N LEU A 308 11.48 -4.70 1.26
CA LEU A 308 11.73 -3.28 1.04
C LEU A 308 12.91 -2.76 1.87
N VAL A 309 13.32 -3.50 2.90
CA VAL A 309 14.48 -3.18 3.74
C VAL A 309 15.76 -3.71 3.07
N ARG A 310 15.72 -4.96 2.57
CA ARG A 310 16.75 -5.59 1.74
C ARG A 310 16.16 -6.39 0.60
N MET A 311 16.91 -6.52 -0.48
CA MET A 311 16.52 -7.35 -1.63
C MET A 311 16.49 -8.85 -1.25
N PRO A 312 15.66 -9.67 -1.91
CA PRO A 312 15.57 -11.10 -1.62
C PRO A 312 16.91 -11.83 -1.69
N GLY A 313 17.16 -12.69 -0.69
CA GLY A 313 18.42 -13.44 -0.54
C GLY A 313 19.23 -13.02 0.70
N GLU A 314 18.99 -11.82 1.22
CA GLU A 314 19.54 -11.35 2.50
C GLU A 314 18.44 -11.34 3.58
N THR A 315 18.82 -11.51 4.86
CA THR A 315 17.91 -11.32 6.00
C THR A 315 18.17 -9.93 6.59
N PRO A 316 17.25 -8.96 6.45
CA PRO A 316 17.44 -7.64 7.00
C PRO A 316 17.45 -7.66 8.53
N GLY A 317 18.27 -6.81 9.14
CA GLY A 317 18.28 -6.54 10.57
C GLY A 317 17.85 -5.11 10.91
N VAL A 318 17.79 -4.79 12.21
CA VAL A 318 17.49 -3.45 12.74
C VAL A 318 18.33 -2.37 12.05
N GLN A 319 19.61 -2.64 11.81
CA GLN A 319 20.55 -1.68 11.19
C GLN A 319 20.18 -1.28 9.76
N ASP A 320 19.51 -2.16 9.00
CA ASP A 320 19.09 -1.84 7.65
C ASP A 320 17.89 -0.87 7.65
N VAL A 321 16.98 -1.00 8.63
CA VAL A 321 15.90 -0.02 8.86
C VAL A 321 16.47 1.32 9.31
N VAL A 322 17.44 1.30 10.24
CA VAL A 322 18.15 2.52 10.69
C VAL A 322 18.91 3.19 9.54
N ALA A 323 19.48 2.41 8.61
CA ALA A 323 20.12 2.95 7.41
C ALA A 323 19.12 3.66 6.47
N HIS A 324 17.91 3.13 6.29
CA HIS A 324 16.83 3.81 5.55
C HIS A 324 16.37 5.10 6.23
N ILE A 325 16.20 5.10 7.56
CA ILE A 325 15.90 6.32 8.35
C ILE A 325 17.02 7.35 8.14
N ARG A 326 18.28 6.96 8.32
CA ARG A 326 19.44 7.87 8.16
C ARG A 326 19.53 8.46 6.76
N TYR A 327 19.36 7.63 5.73
CA TYR A 327 19.40 8.06 4.33
C TYR A 327 18.28 9.06 4.02
N ALA A 328 17.05 8.80 4.48
CA ALA A 328 15.95 9.73 4.32
C ALA A 328 16.20 11.04 5.07
N VAL A 329 16.70 10.99 6.32
CA VAL A 329 17.05 12.20 7.08
C VAL A 329 18.13 13.03 6.35
N ASP A 330 19.14 12.40 5.77
CA ASP A 330 20.20 13.11 5.03
C ASP A 330 19.70 13.72 3.71
N ARG A 331 18.79 13.04 3.00
CA ARG A 331 18.28 13.50 1.69
C ARG A 331 17.16 14.53 1.84
N ILE A 332 16.10 14.16 2.55
CA ILE A 332 14.87 14.97 2.65
C ILE A 332 14.77 15.76 3.95
N GLY A 333 15.58 15.48 4.96
CA GLY A 333 15.58 16.18 6.24
C GLY A 333 14.60 15.58 7.24
N VAL A 334 14.93 15.69 8.53
CA VAL A 334 14.15 15.09 9.64
C VAL A 334 12.65 15.37 9.57
N ALA A 335 12.24 16.58 9.16
CA ALA A 335 10.83 16.99 9.12
C ALA A 335 9.95 16.21 8.11
N HIS A 336 10.57 15.42 7.23
CA HIS A 336 9.94 14.67 6.15
C HIS A 336 10.09 13.15 6.30
N VAL A 337 10.55 12.67 7.46
CA VAL A 337 10.72 11.24 7.77
C VAL A 337 9.82 10.86 8.93
N GLY A 338 9.27 9.65 8.90
CA GLY A 338 8.64 9.04 10.05
C GLY A 338 8.58 7.51 9.96
N ILE A 339 7.68 6.90 10.73
CA ILE A 339 7.44 5.45 10.78
C ILE A 339 6.12 5.05 10.10
N GLY A 340 6.17 4.03 9.25
CA GLY A 340 5.00 3.33 8.71
C GLY A 340 5.27 1.83 8.71
N SER A 341 5.07 1.18 9.86
CA SER A 341 5.62 -0.13 10.19
C SER A 341 5.30 -1.21 9.16
N ASP A 342 4.10 -1.14 8.58
CA ASP A 342 3.42 -2.22 7.85
C ASP A 342 3.36 -3.51 8.69
N PHE A 343 3.17 -3.37 10.01
CA PHE A 343 2.97 -4.52 10.89
C PHE A 343 1.75 -5.35 10.43
N ILE A 344 1.84 -6.67 10.61
CA ILE A 344 0.87 -7.65 10.13
C ILE A 344 0.41 -8.61 11.23
N THR A 345 0.57 -8.23 12.50
CA THR A 345 0.30 -9.08 13.68
C THR A 345 -1.14 -9.63 13.69
N ASP A 346 -1.29 -10.89 14.06
CA ASP A 346 -2.56 -11.64 14.17
C ASP A 346 -3.42 -11.69 12.90
N GLN A 347 -2.77 -11.63 11.73
CA GLN A 347 -3.42 -11.70 10.44
C GLN A 347 -3.38 -13.10 9.83
N PRO A 348 -4.48 -13.56 9.19
CA PRO A 348 -4.66 -14.96 8.77
C PRO A 348 -3.76 -15.32 7.57
N ALA A 349 -3.38 -16.60 7.45
CA ALA A 349 -2.40 -17.05 6.45
C ALA A 349 -2.84 -16.81 4.99
N GLU A 350 -4.14 -16.82 4.74
CA GLU A 350 -4.75 -16.54 3.45
C GLU A 350 -4.45 -15.12 2.95
N ARG A 351 -4.18 -14.17 3.87
CA ARG A 351 -3.73 -12.79 3.55
C ARG A 351 -2.50 -12.78 2.66
N TYR A 352 -1.58 -13.72 2.88
CA TYR A 352 -0.28 -13.71 2.21
C TYR A 352 -0.34 -14.20 0.76
N GLN A 353 -1.44 -14.84 0.35
CA GLN A 353 -1.61 -15.32 -1.02
C GLN A 353 -1.60 -14.19 -2.06
N GLU A 354 -2.08 -13.00 -1.73
CA GLU A 354 -2.08 -11.84 -2.63
C GLU A 354 -0.66 -11.32 -2.87
N PHE A 355 0.17 -11.23 -1.82
CA PHE A 355 1.59 -10.88 -1.94
C PHE A 355 2.37 -11.88 -2.80
N MET A 356 2.07 -13.17 -2.66
CA MET A 356 2.69 -14.24 -3.45
C MET A 356 2.32 -14.20 -4.95
N ARG A 357 1.39 -13.33 -5.39
CA ARG A 357 1.14 -13.06 -6.82
C ARG A 357 2.21 -12.15 -7.45
N LYS A 358 3.01 -11.47 -6.63
CA LYS A 358 4.06 -10.51 -7.01
C LYS A 358 5.36 -10.76 -6.23
N PRO A 359 5.96 -11.96 -6.31
CA PRO A 359 7.17 -12.31 -5.56
C PRO A 359 8.38 -11.44 -5.92
N GLU A 360 8.38 -10.79 -7.09
CA GLU A 360 9.40 -9.80 -7.47
C GLU A 360 9.35 -8.49 -6.65
N VAL A 361 8.18 -8.18 -6.04
CA VAL A 361 7.98 -7.04 -5.13
C VAL A 361 8.04 -7.49 -3.67
N TYR A 362 7.45 -8.65 -3.38
CA TYR A 362 7.15 -9.10 -2.02
C TYR A 362 8.02 -10.27 -1.52
N GLY A 363 8.97 -10.73 -2.32
CA GLY A 363 9.81 -11.88 -1.98
C GLY A 363 8.99 -13.14 -1.72
N THR A 364 9.43 -13.93 -0.73
CA THR A 364 8.79 -15.20 -0.34
C THR A 364 8.36 -15.14 1.12
N TRP A 365 7.13 -15.59 1.40
CA TRP A 365 6.59 -15.77 2.75
C TRP A 365 7.01 -17.13 3.33
N PRO A 366 7.24 -17.29 4.66
CA PRO A 366 7.07 -16.30 5.73
C PRO A 366 8.21 -15.28 5.80
N TRP A 367 7.83 -14.04 6.05
CA TRP A 367 8.79 -12.97 6.32
C TRP A 367 9.24 -12.98 7.78
N ARG A 368 10.52 -12.67 8.01
CA ARG A 368 11.06 -12.34 9.33
C ARG A 368 11.30 -10.83 9.39
N TYR A 369 10.55 -10.11 10.21
CA TYR A 369 10.68 -8.67 10.32
C TYR A 369 11.99 -8.29 11.03
N PRO A 370 12.73 -7.26 10.56
CA PRO A 370 13.90 -6.73 11.26
C PRO A 370 13.53 -6.06 12.58
N ILE A 371 12.32 -5.48 12.66
CA ILE A 371 11.69 -4.94 13.86
C ILE A 371 10.49 -5.84 14.17
N ASP A 372 10.63 -6.77 15.11
CA ASP A 372 9.57 -7.74 15.41
C ASP A 372 8.70 -7.26 16.58
N GLY A 373 7.69 -6.46 16.25
CA GLY A 373 6.69 -5.95 17.19
C GLY A 373 7.05 -4.66 17.93
N LEU A 374 6.16 -4.29 18.87
CA LEU A 374 6.09 -2.95 19.46
C LEU A 374 7.27 -2.61 20.39
N GLN A 375 7.79 -3.58 21.14
CA GLN A 375 8.99 -3.38 21.97
C GLN A 375 10.24 -3.17 21.12
N ALA A 376 10.44 -4.01 20.08
CA ALA A 376 11.55 -3.85 19.15
C ALA A 376 11.52 -2.49 18.42
N GLN A 377 10.32 -1.94 18.18
CA GLN A 377 10.16 -0.58 17.67
C GLN A 377 10.60 0.48 18.68
N GLN A 378 10.21 0.38 19.96
CA GLN A 378 10.70 1.28 21.02
C GLN A 378 12.23 1.22 21.16
N ASP A 379 12.81 0.01 21.13
CA ASP A 379 14.25 -0.20 21.24
C ASP A 379 15.01 0.40 20.04
N MET A 380 14.49 0.22 18.82
CA MET A 380 15.04 0.82 17.60
C MET A 380 14.97 2.36 17.64
N LEU A 381 13.80 2.93 18.01
CA LEU A 381 13.62 4.37 18.11
C LEU A 381 14.52 4.98 19.19
N ALA A 382 14.74 4.29 20.31
CA ALA A 382 15.71 4.72 21.33
C ALA A 382 17.15 4.65 20.80
N GLY A 383 17.50 3.58 20.08
CA GLY A 383 18.81 3.39 19.44
C GLY A 383 19.14 4.42 18.35
N LEU A 384 18.18 5.20 17.85
CA LEU A 384 18.46 6.33 16.96
C LEU A 384 19.34 7.41 17.62
N ALA A 385 19.40 7.47 18.96
CA ALA A 385 20.33 8.35 19.67
C ALA A 385 21.80 7.95 19.44
N ASP A 386 22.09 6.66 19.24
CA ASP A 386 23.46 6.14 19.02
C ASP A 386 24.02 6.55 17.65
N ILE A 387 23.15 6.89 16.68
CA ILE A 387 23.54 7.49 15.39
C ILE A 387 23.51 9.03 15.40
N GLY A 388 23.40 9.64 16.58
CA GLY A 388 23.52 11.08 16.78
C GLY A 388 22.24 11.90 16.49
N LEU A 389 21.07 11.27 16.38
CA LEU A 389 19.80 12.02 16.31
C LEU A 389 19.43 12.56 17.70
N ALA A 390 19.08 13.83 17.79
CA ALA A 390 18.66 14.42 19.06
C ALA A 390 17.25 13.92 19.42
N ARG A 391 16.92 13.91 20.73
CA ARG A 391 15.62 13.40 21.20
C ARG A 391 14.41 14.01 20.48
N ARG A 392 14.42 15.33 20.24
CA ARG A 392 13.38 16.04 19.47
C ARG A 392 13.24 15.52 18.02
N ASP A 393 14.33 15.08 17.41
CA ASP A 393 14.38 14.62 16.03
C ASP A 393 13.80 13.19 15.97
N ILE A 394 14.06 12.39 17.01
CA ILE A 394 13.47 11.06 17.23
C ILE A 394 11.96 11.15 17.49
N ASP A 395 11.51 12.05 18.38
CA ASP A 395 10.07 12.27 18.63
C ASP A 395 9.34 12.81 17.36
N ALA A 396 10.04 13.62 16.54
CA ALA A 396 9.51 14.09 15.25
C ALA A 396 9.31 12.94 14.25
N ILE A 397 10.31 12.06 14.09
CA ILE A 397 10.24 10.85 13.25
C ILE A 397 9.16 9.89 13.78
N ALA A 398 9.11 9.67 15.09
CA ALA A 398 8.17 8.73 15.68
C ALA A 398 6.72 9.22 15.60
N ARG A 399 6.46 10.54 15.68
CA ARG A 399 5.10 11.10 15.78
C ARG A 399 4.90 12.47 15.15
N ASP A 400 5.69 13.49 15.53
CA ASP A 400 5.24 14.88 15.36
C ASP A 400 5.15 15.32 13.88
N ASN A 401 5.99 14.76 13.00
CA ASN A 401 5.93 15.05 11.56
C ASN A 401 4.60 14.63 10.92
N PHE A 402 3.99 13.58 11.45
CA PHE A 402 2.72 13.07 10.95
C PHE A 402 1.53 13.80 11.55
N LEU A 403 1.57 14.13 12.84
CA LEU A 403 0.57 15.03 13.42
C LEU A 403 0.56 16.37 12.65
N ARG A 404 1.73 16.92 12.33
CA ARG A 404 1.87 18.09 11.44
C ARG A 404 1.21 17.87 10.07
N LEU A 405 1.50 16.75 9.41
CA LEU A 405 0.92 16.41 8.10
C LEU A 405 -0.62 16.39 8.16
N PHE A 406 -1.19 15.62 9.09
CA PHE A 406 -2.63 15.51 9.23
C PHE A 406 -3.29 16.82 9.64
N HIS A 407 -2.71 17.59 10.56
CA HIS A 407 -3.25 18.91 10.94
C HIS A 407 -3.30 19.88 9.75
N ILE A 408 -2.25 19.93 8.90
CA ILE A 408 -2.24 20.80 7.72
C ILE A 408 -3.31 20.39 6.69
N VAL A 409 -3.49 19.08 6.48
CA VAL A 409 -4.42 18.57 5.46
C VAL A 409 -5.87 18.64 5.94
N MET A 410 -6.16 18.26 7.19
CA MET A 410 -7.50 18.23 7.78
C MET A 410 -8.05 19.62 8.15
N ALA A 411 -7.18 20.61 8.42
CA ALA A 411 -7.64 21.99 8.66
C ALA A 411 -8.19 22.66 7.39
N GLY A 412 -7.89 22.09 6.21
CA GLY A 412 -8.21 22.64 4.90
C GLY A 412 -7.45 23.93 4.58
N THR A 413 -7.56 24.36 3.34
CA THR A 413 -7.29 25.78 3.02
C THR A 413 -8.51 26.57 3.49
N PRO A 414 -8.35 27.71 4.22
CA PRO A 414 -9.47 28.60 4.47
C PRO A 414 -10.14 28.95 3.13
N ALA A 415 -11.47 28.82 3.06
CA ALA A 415 -12.21 29.23 1.87
C ALA A 415 -11.93 30.71 1.58
N ALA A 416 -11.43 30.99 0.37
CA ALA A 416 -10.99 32.30 -0.08
C ALA A 416 -12.16 33.22 -0.46
#